data_AF-A0A3L6ZQ46-F1
#
_entry.id   AF-A0A3L6ZQ46-F1
#
_cell.length_a   1.000
_cell.length_b   1.000
_cell.length_c   1.000
_cell.angle_alpha   90.00
_cell.angle_beta   90.00
_cell.angle_gamma   90.00
#
_symmetry.space_group_name_H-M   'P 1'
#
loop_
_entity.id
_entity.type
_entity.pdbx_description
1 polymer ?
#
loop_
_entity_poly.entity_id
_entity_poly.type
_entity_poly.pdbx_seq_one_letter_code
_entity_poly.pdbx_strand_id
1 'polypeptide(L)'
;MRIIPKQLFRVEIISYPEGARGEVYVDPIDGEEYRGLNPDWQPDGWLQNLDDRREWKERHGHTGFFWPSDRYTYGSHSGARARARLIESYGATTRIVASDPITWPGTD
;
A
#
# COMPACT_ATOMS: atom_id res chain seq x y z
N MET A 1 -25.90 -12.15 22.78
CA MET A 1 -24.85 -11.24 22.29
C MET A 1 -23.79 -12.10 21.61
N ARG A 2 -23.52 -11.88 20.31
CA ARG A 2 -22.55 -12.71 19.55
C ARG A 2 -21.17 -12.07 19.70
N ILE A 3 -20.25 -12.71 20.41
CA ILE A 3 -18.86 -12.26 20.47
C ILE A 3 -18.23 -12.59 19.12
N ILE A 4 -18.03 -11.57 18.29
CA ILE A 4 -17.29 -11.72 17.05
C ILE A 4 -15.81 -11.71 17.42
N PRO A 5 -15.05 -12.77 17.11
CA PRO A 5 -13.62 -12.77 17.36
C PRO A 5 -12.96 -11.57 16.68
N LYS A 6 -12.08 -10.88 17.40
CA LYS A 6 -11.41 -9.68 16.88
C LYS A 6 -10.36 -10.14 15.87
N GLN A 7 -10.50 -9.73 14.61
CA GLN A 7 -9.54 -10.00 13.54
C GLN A 7 -8.80 -8.70 13.18
N LEU A 8 -7.56 -8.83 12.71
CA LEU A 8 -6.87 -7.74 12.01
C LEU A 8 -6.99 -7.95 10.50
N PHE A 9 -6.99 -6.85 9.78
CA PHE A 9 -7.06 -6.84 8.32
C PHE A 9 -5.79 -6.20 7.76
N ARG A 10 -5.29 -6.69 6.64
CA ARG A 10 -4.17 -6.09 5.89
C ARG A 10 -4.57 -5.94 4.43
N VAL A 11 -4.06 -4.90 3.78
CA VAL A 11 -4.17 -4.74 2.34
C VAL A 11 -2.91 -5.30 1.69
N GLU A 12 -3.06 -6.09 0.64
CA GLU A 12 -1.96 -6.58 -0.17
C GLU A 12 -2.13 -6.10 -1.60
N ILE A 13 -1.04 -5.56 -2.17
CA ILE A 13 -0.99 -5.18 -3.58
C ILE A 13 -0.64 -6.42 -4.39
N ILE A 14 -1.56 -6.83 -5.26
CA ILE A 14 -1.43 -8.05 -6.08
C ILE A 14 -0.75 -7.72 -7.41
N SER A 15 -1.05 -6.54 -7.96
CA SER A 15 -0.40 -6.03 -9.17
C SER A 15 -0.32 -4.51 -9.13
N TYR A 16 0.72 -4.01 -9.79
CA TYR A 16 0.90 -2.58 -10.04
C TYR A 16 0.55 -2.29 -11.51
N PRO A 17 0.14 -1.05 -11.83
CA PRO A 17 -0.07 -0.65 -13.22
C PRO A 17 1.24 -0.70 -14.02
N GLU A 18 1.12 -0.65 -15.34
CA GLU A 18 2.27 -0.65 -16.23
C GLU A 18 3.24 0.50 -15.92
N GLY A 19 4.54 0.21 -15.98
CA GLY A 19 5.61 1.18 -15.67
C GLY A 19 5.84 1.46 -14.18
N ALA A 20 4.92 1.08 -13.28
CA ALA A 20 5.07 1.32 -11.85
C ALA A 20 6.09 0.42 -11.17
N ARG A 21 6.40 -0.73 -11.78
CA ARG A 21 7.57 -1.53 -11.40
C ARG A 21 8.76 -1.13 -12.27
N GLY A 22 9.92 -1.01 -11.64
CA GLY A 22 11.17 -0.70 -12.31
C GLY A 22 11.70 -1.86 -13.15
N GLU A 23 12.93 -1.71 -13.62
CA GLU A 23 13.64 -2.76 -14.34
C GLU A 23 13.91 -3.98 -13.44
N VAL A 24 14.08 -5.15 -14.08
CA VAL A 24 14.52 -6.35 -13.38
C VAL A 24 16.00 -6.19 -13.06
N TYR A 25 16.32 -6.24 -11.77
CA TYR A 25 17.67 -6.40 -11.28
C TYR A 25 17.92 -7.87 -11.01
N VAL A 26 18.97 -8.43 -11.60
CA VAL A 26 19.41 -9.81 -11.31
C VAL A 26 20.54 -9.73 -10.30
N ASP A 27 20.40 -10.38 -9.15
CA ASP A 27 21.48 -10.43 -8.17
C ASP A 27 22.67 -11.22 -8.74
N PRO A 28 23.88 -10.64 -8.77
CA PRO A 28 25.05 -11.28 -9.38
C PRO A 28 25.60 -12.47 -8.57
N ILE A 29 25.15 -12.70 -7.34
CA ILE A 29 25.63 -13.75 -6.44
C ILE A 29 24.81 -15.03 -6.58
N ASP A 30 23.48 -14.94 -6.55
CA ASP A 30 22.57 -16.09 -6.58
C ASP A 30 21.68 -16.16 -7.84
N GLY A 31 21.67 -15.11 -8.66
CA GLY A 31 20.88 -15.04 -9.89
C GLY A 31 19.39 -14.74 -9.65
N GLU A 32 18.99 -14.36 -8.44
CA GLU A 32 17.60 -14.03 -8.16
C GLU A 32 17.17 -12.72 -8.84
N GLU A 33 15.97 -12.74 -9.43
CA GLU A 33 15.37 -11.57 -10.06
C GLU A 33 14.56 -10.75 -9.06
N TYR A 34 14.96 -9.49 -8.90
CA TYR A 34 14.27 -8.50 -8.10
C TYR A 34 13.68 -7.41 -8.99
N ARG A 35 12.43 -7.04 -8.74
CA ARG A 35 11.83 -5.88 -9.40
C ARG A 35 11.32 -4.88 -8.37
N GLY A 36 12.05 -3.77 -8.23
CA GLY A 36 11.67 -2.67 -7.36
C GLY A 36 10.50 -1.86 -7.90
N LEU A 37 10.05 -0.88 -7.12
CA LEU A 37 9.14 0.16 -7.60
C LEU A 37 9.92 1.19 -8.42
N ASN A 38 9.32 1.66 -9.50
CA ASN A 38 9.91 2.71 -10.33
C ASN A 38 9.76 4.07 -9.60
N PRO A 39 10.86 4.73 -9.20
CA PRO A 39 10.79 6.01 -8.49
C PRO A 39 10.30 7.18 -9.35
N ASP A 40 10.35 7.05 -10.68
CA ASP A 40 9.90 8.07 -11.62
C ASP A 40 8.45 7.87 -12.07
N TRP A 41 7.84 6.74 -11.68
CA TRP A 41 6.45 6.48 -12.00
C TRP A 41 5.51 7.28 -11.08
N GLN A 42 4.45 7.80 -11.68
CA GLN A 42 3.38 8.49 -10.97
C GLN A 42 2.04 8.19 -11.67
N PRO A 43 0.91 8.19 -10.93
CA PRO A 43 -0.40 7.99 -11.54
C PRO A 43 -0.78 9.17 -12.44
N ASP A 44 -1.68 8.92 -13.40
CA ASP A 44 -2.27 9.98 -14.21
C ASP A 44 -2.94 11.01 -13.31
N GLY A 45 -2.76 12.30 -13.62
CA GLY A 45 -3.29 13.38 -12.79
C GLY A 45 -2.46 13.74 -11.56
N TRP A 46 -1.34 13.05 -11.29
CA TRP A 46 -0.54 13.28 -10.09
C TRP A 46 -0.07 14.74 -9.95
N LEU A 47 -0.50 15.39 -8.86
CA LEU A 47 -0.13 16.75 -8.47
C LEU A 47 -0.16 17.75 -9.64
N GLN A 48 -1.20 17.68 -10.48
CA GLN A 48 -1.42 18.63 -11.57
C GLN A 48 -1.82 20.02 -11.05
N ASN A 49 -2.58 20.08 -9.95
CA ASN A 49 -2.91 21.33 -9.28
C ASN A 49 -1.66 21.89 -8.55
N LEU A 50 -1.41 23.19 -8.69
CA LEU A 50 -0.31 23.90 -8.04
C LEU A 50 -0.42 23.89 -6.51
N ASP A 51 -1.63 23.99 -5.96
CA ASP A 51 -1.84 24.03 -4.52
C ASP A 51 -1.55 22.65 -3.89
N ASP A 52 -2.09 21.58 -4.47
CA ASP A 52 -1.80 20.20 -4.06
C ASP A 52 -0.30 19.90 -4.14
N ARG A 53 0.36 20.35 -5.21
CA ARG A 53 1.82 20.20 -5.39
C ARG A 53 2.62 20.92 -4.31
N ARG A 54 2.21 22.13 -3.92
CA ARG A 54 2.86 22.90 -2.84
C ARG A 54 2.67 22.20 -1.51
N GLU A 55 1.43 21.85 -1.16
CA GLU A 55 1.11 21.13 0.08
C GLU A 55 1.91 19.83 0.19
N TRP A 56 1.96 19.06 -0.90
CA TRP A 56 2.72 17.82 -0.94
C TRP A 56 4.21 18.05 -0.73
N LYS A 57 4.80 19.02 -1.44
CA LYS A 57 6.21 19.36 -1.31
C LYS A 57 6.55 19.85 0.09
N GLU A 58 5.66 20.61 0.74
CA GLU A 58 5.83 21.07 2.12
C GLU A 58 5.84 19.90 3.11
N ARG A 59 4.98 18.90 2.91
CA ARG A 59 4.88 17.74 3.81
C ARG A 59 5.98 16.70 3.60
N HIS A 60 6.41 16.50 2.35
CA HIS A 60 7.27 15.38 1.97
C HIS A 60 8.65 15.80 1.44
N GLY A 61 8.89 17.09 1.22
CA GLY A 61 10.18 17.63 0.73
C GLY A 61 10.45 17.44 -0.77
N HIS A 62 9.63 16.65 -1.47
CA HIS A 62 9.73 16.39 -2.90
C HIS A 62 8.34 16.30 -3.54
N THR A 63 8.27 16.18 -4.89
CA THR A 63 7.01 16.04 -5.63
C THR A 63 6.80 14.65 -6.25
N GLY A 64 7.81 13.77 -6.15
CA GLY A 64 7.71 12.38 -6.58
C GLY A 64 6.61 11.62 -5.83
N PHE A 65 5.93 10.74 -6.56
CA PHE A 65 4.93 9.85 -6.00
C PHE A 65 5.60 8.75 -5.17
N PHE A 66 4.95 8.35 -4.09
CA PHE A 66 5.26 7.10 -3.42
C PHE A 66 3.96 6.36 -3.12
N TRP A 67 4.01 5.04 -3.28
CA TRP A 67 2.85 4.20 -3.02
C TRP A 67 2.43 4.28 -1.55
N PRO A 68 1.12 4.34 -1.25
CA PRO A 68 0.64 4.18 0.11
C PRO A 68 1.14 2.85 0.70
N SER A 69 1.74 2.90 1.89
CA SER A 69 2.25 1.70 2.55
C SER A 69 1.13 0.67 2.79
N ASP A 70 1.44 -0.58 2.43
CA ASP A 70 0.64 -1.80 2.60
C ASP A 70 1.08 -2.63 3.83
N ARG A 71 2.05 -2.12 4.61
CA ARG A 71 2.59 -2.78 5.80
C ARG A 71 1.69 -2.65 7.04
N TYR A 72 0.69 -1.78 6.98
CA TYR A 72 -0.18 -1.51 8.12
C TYR A 72 -1.27 -2.57 8.27
N THR A 73 -1.61 -2.86 9.52
CA THR A 73 -2.77 -3.67 9.90
C THR A 73 -3.91 -2.78 10.41
N TYR A 74 -5.14 -3.21 10.18
CA TYR A 74 -6.36 -2.47 10.46
C TYR A 74 -7.23 -3.26 11.43
N GLY A 75 -7.77 -2.57 12.44
CA GLY A 75 -8.71 -3.17 13.39
C GLY A 75 -10.11 -3.44 12.82
N SER A 76 -10.39 -2.99 11.59
CA SER A 76 -11.67 -3.19 10.91
C SER A 76 -11.49 -3.42 9.42
N HIS A 77 -12.40 -4.21 8.84
CA HIS A 77 -12.43 -4.45 7.40
C HIS A 77 -12.70 -3.15 6.62
N SER A 78 -13.54 -2.25 7.13
CA SER A 78 -13.83 -0.97 6.47
C SER A 78 -12.60 -0.06 6.40
N GLY A 79 -11.75 -0.05 7.44
CA GLY A 79 -10.48 0.68 7.43
C GLY A 79 -9.52 0.15 6.36
N ALA A 80 -9.36 -1.18 6.29
CA ALA A 80 -8.58 -1.82 5.23
C ALA A 80 -9.17 -1.52 3.84
N ARG A 81 -10.50 -1.51 3.69
CA ARG A 81 -11.16 -1.20 2.42
C ARG A 81 -10.94 0.25 1.97
N ALA A 82 -10.91 1.20 2.89
CA ALA A 82 -10.57 2.58 2.55
C ALA A 82 -9.14 2.70 2.01
N ARG A 83 -8.17 2.00 2.63
CA ARG A 83 -6.80 1.95 2.12
C ARG A 83 -6.70 1.26 0.77
N ALA A 84 -7.38 0.12 0.60
CA ALA A 84 -7.44 -0.61 -0.67
C ALA A 84 -7.95 0.30 -1.79
N ARG A 85 -9.05 1.03 -1.57
CA ARG A 85 -9.61 1.97 -2.55
C ARG A 85 -8.64 3.09 -2.93
N LEU A 86 -7.88 3.64 -1.99
CA LEU A 86 -6.86 4.66 -2.27
C LEU A 86 -5.74 4.10 -3.15
N ILE A 87 -5.30 2.87 -2.89
CA ILE A 87 -4.27 2.21 -3.71
C ILE A 87 -4.83 1.88 -5.10
N GLU A 88 -6.07 1.36 -5.16
CA GLU A 88 -6.79 1.07 -6.40
C GLU A 88 -7.02 2.32 -7.24
N SER A 89 -7.25 3.49 -6.63
CA SER A 89 -7.38 4.76 -7.38
C SER A 89 -6.09 5.19 -8.09
N TYR A 90 -4.94 4.62 -7.73
CA TYR A 90 -3.67 4.80 -8.45
C TYR A 90 -3.41 3.69 -9.48
N GLY A 91 -4.40 2.84 -9.78
CA GLY A 91 -4.31 1.83 -10.84
C GLY A 91 -3.74 0.47 -10.40
N ALA A 92 -3.42 0.29 -9.12
CA ALA A 92 -3.01 -1.02 -8.60
C ALA A 92 -4.23 -1.93 -8.33
N THR A 93 -4.00 -3.23 -8.30
CA THR A 93 -5.00 -4.22 -7.84
C THR A 93 -4.68 -4.66 -6.43
N THR A 94 -5.67 -4.66 -5.54
CA THR A 94 -5.47 -5.06 -4.14
C THR A 94 -6.38 -6.20 -3.70
N ARG A 95 -5.98 -6.90 -2.64
CA ARG A 95 -6.85 -7.77 -1.85
C ARG A 95 -6.77 -7.40 -0.37
N ILE A 96 -7.86 -7.65 0.35
CA ILE A 96 -7.89 -7.55 1.81
C ILE A 96 -7.77 -8.95 2.38
N VAL A 97 -6.81 -9.14 3.27
CA VAL A 97 -6.59 -10.39 3.99
C VAL A 97 -6.98 -10.17 5.45
N ALA A 98 -7.66 -11.15 6.04
CA ALA A 98 -7.97 -11.16 7.46
C ALA A 98 -7.02 -12.12 8.19
N SER A 99 -6.60 -11.76 9.39
CA SER A 99 -5.91 -12.68 10.30
C SER A 99 -6.87 -13.75 10.80
N ASP A 100 -6.31 -14.82 11.35
CA ASP A 100 -7.04 -15.65 12.30
C ASP A 100 -7.56 -14.79 13.48
N PRO A 101 -8.63 -15.24 14.16
CA PRO A 101 -9.09 -14.66 15.41
C PRO A 101 -7.95 -14.37 16.39
N ILE A 102 -7.82 -13.11 16.80
CA ILE A 102 -6.81 -12.72 17.78
C ILE A 102 -7.40 -12.93 19.18
N THR A 103 -6.67 -13.71 19.97
CA THR A 103 -6.92 -13.90 21.39
C THR A 103 -5.82 -13.22 22.19
N TRP A 104 -6.20 -12.31 23.08
CA TRP A 104 -5.29 -11.78 24.09
C TRP A 104 -5.45 -12.62 25.36
N PRO A 105 -4.35 -13.04 26.02
CA PRO A 105 -4.46 -13.64 27.34
C PRO A 105 -5.15 -12.63 28.28
N GLY A 106 -6.04 -13.12 29.14
CA GLY A 106 -6.73 -12.26 30.10
C GLY A 106 -5.71 -11.53 30.97
N THR A 107 -5.95 -10.25 31.23
CA THR A 107 -5.35 -9.59 32.38
C THR A 107 -6.08 -10.13 33.61
N ASP A 108 -5.48 -11.12 34.28
CA ASP A 108 -5.86 -11.47 35.66
C ASP A 108 -5.62 -10.27 36.59
#